data_AF-A0A239C5K4-F1
#
_entry.id   AF-A0A239C5K4-F1
#
_cell.length_a   1.000
_cell.length_b   1.000
_cell.length_c   1.000
_cell.angle_alpha   90.00
_cell.angle_beta   90.00
_cell.angle_gamma   90.00
#
_symmetry.space_group_name_H-M   'P 1'
#
loop_
_entity.id
_entity.type
_entity.pdbx_description
1 polymer ?
#
loop_
_entity_poly.entity_id
_entity_poly.type
_entity_poly.pdbx_seq_one_letter_code
_entity_poly.pdbx_strand_id
1 'polypeptide(L)'
;MTHELPEFYFRVRENGAMVYRVDTENRQRRIEMDQIAVVNVNKGEIKPHGDRELTPGEMEEIRGWMEARQALLAMRELDDIHRAVDHLNLTAQWAQAKATPEQLDQVTDALLLAMHDLRAVLVRKKADRLTKG
;
A
#
# COMPACT_ATOMS: atom_id res chain seq x y z
N MET A 1 -10.60 27.11 -15.16
CA MET A 1 -9.22 26.73 -15.53
C MET A 1 -9.31 25.33 -16.12
N THR A 2 -9.02 25.15 -17.40
CA THR A 2 -8.89 23.82 -18.00
C THR A 2 -7.69 23.16 -17.33
N HIS A 3 -7.93 22.16 -16.48
CA HIS A 3 -6.84 21.39 -15.88
C HIS A 3 -6.13 20.64 -17.01
N GLU A 4 -4.93 21.09 -17.37
CA GLU A 4 -4.04 20.33 -18.23
C GLU A 4 -3.80 18.96 -17.58
N LEU A 5 -3.87 17.91 -18.40
CA LEU A 5 -3.66 16.54 -17.93
C LEU A 5 -2.17 16.33 -17.64
N PRO A 6 -1.82 15.48 -16.66
CA PRO A 6 -0.43 15.18 -16.34
C PRO A 6 0.23 14.44 -17.51
N GLU A 7 1.52 14.71 -17.76
CA GLU A 7 2.30 14.02 -18.81
C GLU A 7 2.41 12.51 -18.56
N PHE A 8 2.44 12.09 -17.29
CA PHE A 8 2.52 10.70 -16.89
C PHE A 8 1.34 10.27 -16.03
N TYR A 9 0.81 9.09 -16.32
CA TYR A 9 -0.21 8.43 -15.53
C TYR A 9 0.29 7.09 -14.99
N PHE A 10 0.23 6.93 -13.66
CA PHE A 10 0.67 5.73 -12.97
C PHE A 10 -0.54 4.91 -12.53
N ARG A 11 -0.85 3.84 -13.28
CA ARG A 11 -1.91 2.90 -12.91
C ARG A 11 -1.38 1.96 -11.82
N VAL A 12 -1.73 2.27 -10.57
CA VAL A 12 -1.34 1.48 -9.39
C VAL A 12 -1.87 0.04 -9.50
N ARG A 13 -1.02 -0.89 -9.06
CA ARG A 13 -1.31 -2.30 -8.81
C ARG A 13 -0.72 -2.70 -7.46
N GLU A 14 -0.96 -3.93 -7.03
CA GLU A 14 -0.52 -4.45 -5.72
C GLU A 14 0.96 -4.16 -5.41
N ASN A 15 1.87 -4.47 -6.34
CA ASN A 15 3.32 -4.34 -6.14
C ASN A 15 3.98 -3.18 -6.90
N GLY A 16 3.22 -2.21 -7.41
CA GLY A 16 3.78 -1.05 -8.11
C GLY A 16 2.78 -0.39 -9.06
N ALA A 17 3.18 -0.15 -10.30
CA ALA A 17 2.30 0.47 -11.29
C ALA A 17 2.68 0.10 -12.74
N MET A 18 1.74 0.29 -13.65
CA MET A 18 2.03 0.50 -15.07
C MET A 18 2.13 2.01 -15.30
N VAL A 19 3.16 2.44 -16.04
CA VAL A 19 3.41 3.84 -16.34
C VAL A 19 3.00 4.12 -17.76
N TYR A 20 2.16 5.13 -17.95
CA TYR A 20 1.70 5.59 -19.25
C TYR A 20 2.15 7.03 -19.47
N ARG A 21 2.64 7.32 -20.68
CA ARG A 21 2.72 8.69 -21.18
C ARG A 21 1.35 9.07 -21.72
N VAL A 22 0.85 10.23 -21.32
CA VAL A 22 -0.45 10.76 -21.72
C VAL A 22 -0.24 11.72 -22.88
N ASP A 23 -0.86 11.43 -24.02
CA ASP A 23 -0.89 12.34 -25.17
C ASP A 23 -2.30 12.93 -25.33
N THR A 24 -2.36 14.25 -25.38
CA THR A 24 -3.60 15.02 -25.51
C THR A 24 -3.65 15.88 -26.77
N GLU A 25 -2.60 15.86 -27.60
CA GLU A 25 -2.44 16.76 -28.76
C GLU A 25 -3.03 16.20 -30.07
N ASN A 26 -3.82 15.12 -30.02
CA ASN A 26 -4.50 14.65 -31.22
C ASN A 26 -5.64 15.60 -31.64
N ARG A 27 -5.84 15.74 -32.96
CA ARG A 27 -6.89 16.58 -33.56
C ARG A 27 -8.32 16.24 -33.09
N GLN A 28 -8.51 15.11 -32.41
CA GLN A 28 -9.81 14.59 -31.98
C GLN A 28 -10.11 14.83 -30.48
N ARG A 29 -9.21 15.51 -29.73
CA ARG A 29 -9.31 15.70 -28.27
C ARG A 29 -9.48 14.38 -27.48
N ARG A 30 -8.95 13.27 -27.99
CA ARG A 30 -8.96 11.98 -27.29
C ARG A 30 -7.70 11.86 -26.45
N ILE A 31 -7.84 11.34 -25.25
CA ILE A 31 -6.70 11.00 -24.38
C ILE A 31 -6.12 9.68 -24.90
N GLU A 32 -4.89 9.72 -25.37
CA GLU A 32 -4.12 8.53 -25.69
C GLU A 32 -3.14 8.24 -24.55
N MET A 33 -2.97 6.95 -24.24
CA MET A 33 -2.09 6.49 -23.16
C MET A 33 -1.16 5.42 -23.73
N ASP A 34 0.11 5.78 -23.88
CA ASP A 34 1.14 4.87 -24.34
C ASP A 34 1.88 4.30 -23.15
N GLN A 35 1.88 2.98 -23.00
CA GLN A 35 2.56 2.34 -21.88
C GLN A 35 4.07 2.41 -22.10
N ILE A 36 4.78 3.08 -21.19
CA ILE A 36 6.24 3.27 -21.30
C ILE A 36 7.01 2.31 -20.40
N ALA A 37 6.43 1.93 -19.25
CA ALA A 37 7.12 1.11 -18.27
C ALA A 37 6.17 0.35 -17.34
N VAL A 38 6.77 -0.57 -16.60
CA VAL A 38 6.18 -1.27 -15.46
C VAL A 38 7.14 -1.11 -14.29
N VAL A 39 6.62 -0.67 -13.15
CA VAL A 39 7.40 -0.50 -11.93
C VAL A 39 7.04 -1.53 -10.87
N ASN A 40 8.05 -1.94 -10.12
CA ASN A 40 7.91 -2.73 -8.91
C ASN A 40 8.46 -1.93 -7.72
N VAL A 41 7.56 -1.44 -6.88
CA VAL A 41 7.90 -0.54 -5.76
C VAL A 41 8.63 -1.29 -4.64
N ASN A 42 8.36 -2.58 -4.46
CA ASN A 42 9.00 -3.40 -3.43
C ASN A 42 10.46 -3.74 -3.79
N LYS A 43 10.74 -3.90 -5.09
CA LYS A 43 12.09 -4.23 -5.59
C LYS A 43 12.91 -3.02 -6.04
N GLY A 44 12.28 -1.85 -6.17
CA GLY A 44 12.93 -0.70 -6.79
C GLY A 44 13.19 -0.88 -8.30
N GLU A 45 12.50 -1.82 -8.96
CA GLU A 45 12.73 -2.14 -10.37
C GLU A 45 11.84 -1.30 -11.29
N ILE A 46 12.43 -0.73 -12.34
CA ILE A 46 11.75 -0.08 -13.46
C ILE A 46 12.04 -0.93 -14.71
N LYS A 47 10.98 -1.41 -15.37
CA LYS A 47 11.10 -2.20 -16.60
C LYS A 47 10.44 -1.46 -17.75
N PRO A 48 11.18 -1.01 -18.77
CA PRO A 48 10.59 -0.44 -19.97
C PRO A 48 9.60 -1.41 -20.63
N HIS A 49 8.60 -0.86 -21.32
CA HIS A 49 7.61 -1.66 -22.04
C HIS A 49 8.07 -1.96 -23.46
N GLY A 50 8.10 -3.23 -23.84
CA GLY A 50 8.61 -3.68 -25.14
C GLY A 50 10.11 -3.40 -25.30
N ASP A 51 10.52 -3.01 -26.51
CA ASP A 51 11.92 -2.68 -26.85
C ASP A 51 12.24 -1.19 -26.67
N ARG A 52 11.40 -0.44 -25.95
CA ARG A 52 11.61 1.00 -25.72
C ARG A 52 12.74 1.23 -24.71
N GLU A 53 13.56 2.25 -24.97
CA GLU A 53 14.44 2.86 -23.97
C GLU A 53 13.76 4.07 -23.32
N LEU A 54 13.86 4.19 -22.00
CA LEU A 54 13.33 5.33 -21.25
C LEU A 54 14.34 6.49 -21.29
N THR A 55 13.83 7.69 -21.57
CA THR A 55 14.62 8.92 -21.50
C THR A 55 15.03 9.23 -20.06
N PRO A 56 16.08 10.04 -19.84
CA PRO A 56 16.46 10.48 -18.49
C PRO A 56 15.34 11.18 -17.73
N GLY A 57 14.51 11.97 -18.41
CA GLY A 57 13.34 12.63 -17.81
C GLY A 57 12.26 11.65 -17.37
N GLU A 58 11.91 10.67 -18.20
CA GLU A 58 10.97 9.60 -17.81
C GLU A 58 11.48 8.81 -16.61
N MET A 59 12.78 8.49 -16.59
CA MET A 59 13.38 7.78 -15.47
C MET A 59 13.31 8.57 -14.17
N GLU A 60 13.51 9.89 -14.21
CA GLU A 60 13.42 10.76 -13.04
C GLU A 60 11.98 10.82 -12.50
N GLU A 61 11.00 11.05 -13.37
CA GLU A 61 9.59 11.09 -13.01
C GLU A 61 9.11 9.76 -12.39
N ILE A 62 9.54 8.64 -12.98
CA ILE A 62 9.21 7.31 -12.46
C ILE A 62 9.83 7.11 -11.07
N ARG A 63 11.08 7.52 -10.84
CA ARG A 63 11.74 7.40 -9.54
C ARG A 63 11.08 8.27 -8.49
N GLY A 64 10.80 9.54 -8.80
CA GLY A 64 10.11 10.46 -7.89
C GLY A 64 8.73 9.93 -7.50
N TRP A 65 7.99 9.36 -8.45
CA TRP A 65 6.73 8.69 -8.15
C TRP A 65 6.92 7.47 -7.23
N MET A 66 7.94 6.65 -7.45
CA MET A 66 8.23 5.48 -6.62
C MET A 66 8.56 5.86 -5.19
N GLU A 67 9.39 6.88 -4.97
CA GLU A 67 9.73 7.39 -3.64
C GLU A 67 8.50 7.90 -2.89
N ALA A 68 7.70 8.75 -3.55
CA ALA A 68 6.45 9.25 -2.99
C ALA A 68 5.48 8.09 -2.66
N ARG A 69 5.43 7.06 -3.51
CA ARG A 69 4.60 5.88 -3.29
C ARG A 69 5.09 5.06 -2.09
N GLN A 70 6.38 4.86 -1.93
CA GLN A 70 6.95 4.15 -0.77
C GLN A 70 6.64 4.89 0.53
N ALA A 71 6.84 6.21 0.57
CA ALA A 71 6.52 7.02 1.73
C ALA A 71 5.03 6.92 2.12
N LEU A 72 4.13 6.99 1.12
CA LEU A 72 2.70 6.82 1.34
C LEU A 72 2.35 5.42 1.86
N LEU A 73 2.96 4.36 1.31
CA LEU A 73 2.73 2.99 1.77
C LEU A 73 3.20 2.79 3.21
N ALA A 74 4.37 3.32 3.58
CA ALA A 74 4.87 3.24 4.95
C ALA A 74 3.96 3.98 5.95
N MET A 75 3.44 5.16 5.57
CA MET A 75 2.46 5.88 6.38
C MET A 75 1.18 5.07 6.57
N ARG A 76 0.67 4.43 5.51
CA ARG A 76 -0.54 3.61 5.57
C ARG A 76 -0.35 2.34 6.38
N GLU A 77 0.82 1.71 6.29
CA GLU A 77 1.15 0.52 7.08
C GLU A 77 1.06 0.83 8.58
N LEU A 78 1.62 1.96 9.02
CA LEU A 78 1.51 2.37 10.42
C LEU A 78 0.06 2.66 10.84
N ASP A 79 -0.69 3.32 9.97
CA ASP A 79 -2.10 3.63 10.19
C ASP A 79 -2.98 2.36 10.24
N ASP A 80 -2.66 1.32 9.46
CA ASP A 80 -3.32 0.01 9.52
C ASP A 80 -3.06 -0.70 10.87
N ILE A 81 -1.88 -0.54 11.45
CA ILE A 81 -1.60 -1.05 12.81
C ILE A 81 -2.44 -0.32 13.86
N HIS A 82 -2.60 1.00 13.75
CA HIS A 82 -3.50 1.74 14.65
C HIS A 82 -4.96 1.29 14.49
N ARG A 83 -5.42 1.08 13.25
CA ARG A 83 -6.75 0.51 12.98
C ARG A 83 -6.93 -0.87 13.62
N ALA A 84 -5.90 -1.72 13.61
CA ALA A 84 -5.96 -3.03 14.26
C ALA A 84 -6.16 -2.90 15.78
N VAL A 85 -5.49 -1.94 16.43
CA VAL A 85 -5.68 -1.64 17.86
C VAL A 85 -7.12 -1.20 18.13
N ASP A 86 -7.64 -0.27 17.33
CA ASP A 86 -9.02 0.19 17.47
C ASP A 86 -10.03 -0.94 17.25
N HIS A 87 -9.79 -1.81 16.26
CA HIS A 87 -10.65 -2.96 16.01
C HIS A 87 -10.66 -3.95 17.18
N LEU A 88 -9.52 -4.22 17.81
CA LEU A 88 -9.45 -5.04 19.03
C LEU A 88 -10.23 -4.41 20.19
N ASN A 89 -10.08 -3.09 20.40
CA ASN A 89 -10.81 -2.38 21.45
C ASN A 89 -12.32 -2.41 21.22
N LEU A 90 -12.77 -2.16 19.98
CA LEU A 90 -14.18 -2.24 19.60
C LEU A 90 -14.73 -3.67 19.74
N THR A 91 -13.93 -4.68 19.39
CA THR A 91 -14.29 -6.10 19.56
C THR A 91 -14.46 -6.45 21.03
N ALA A 92 -13.55 -5.99 21.90
CA ALA A 92 -13.66 -6.18 23.35
C ALA A 92 -14.94 -5.53 23.90
N GLN A 93 -15.23 -4.29 23.49
CA GLN A 93 -16.45 -3.59 23.89
C GLN A 93 -17.72 -4.31 23.39
N TRP A 94 -17.72 -4.81 22.16
CA TRP A 94 -18.83 -5.60 21.63
C TRP A 94 -19.04 -6.89 22.42
N ALA A 95 -17.97 -7.64 22.71
CA ALA A 95 -18.03 -8.87 23.49
C ALA A 95 -18.60 -8.62 24.89
N GLN A 96 -18.24 -7.50 25.52
CA GLN A 96 -18.72 -7.13 26.84
C GLN A 96 -20.19 -6.67 26.86
N ALA A 97 -20.59 -5.85 25.88
CA ALA A 97 -21.85 -5.10 25.96
C ALA A 97 -22.98 -5.63 25.07
N LYS A 98 -22.68 -6.47 24.06
CA LYS A 98 -23.63 -6.80 22.99
C LYS A 98 -23.64 -8.26 22.56
N ALA A 99 -22.53 -8.99 22.68
CA ALA A 99 -22.42 -10.34 22.13
C ALA A 99 -23.38 -11.32 22.83
N THR A 100 -23.99 -12.22 22.06
CA THR A 100 -24.77 -13.34 22.61
C THR A 100 -23.83 -14.52 22.94
N PRO A 101 -24.26 -15.46 23.81
CA PRO A 101 -23.47 -16.66 24.10
C PRO A 101 -23.07 -17.46 22.85
N GLU A 102 -23.98 -17.60 21.89
CA GLU A 102 -23.76 -18.36 20.64
C GLU A 102 -22.77 -17.63 19.71
N GLN A 103 -22.77 -16.29 19.73
CA GLN A 103 -21.78 -15.52 18.98
C GLN A 103 -20.39 -15.65 19.62
N LEU A 104 -20.32 -15.63 20.95
CA LEU A 104 -19.06 -15.80 21.68
C LEU A 104 -18.46 -17.19 21.45
N ASP A 105 -19.27 -18.24 21.49
CA ASP A 105 -18.83 -19.62 21.20
C ASP A 105 -18.17 -19.76 19.82
N GLN A 106 -18.72 -19.06 18.81
CA GLN A 106 -18.18 -19.09 17.44
C GLN A 106 -16.81 -18.40 17.28
N VAL A 107 -16.49 -17.37 18.08
CA VAL A 107 -15.32 -16.52 17.82
C VAL A 107 -14.25 -16.55 18.90
N THR A 108 -14.56 -17.03 20.11
CA THR A 108 -13.69 -16.87 21.29
C THR A 108 -12.32 -17.51 21.09
N ASP A 109 -12.26 -18.78 20.70
CA ASP A 109 -10.98 -19.49 20.55
C ASP A 109 -10.12 -18.87 19.44
N ALA A 110 -10.74 -18.51 18.31
CA ALA A 110 -10.04 -17.84 17.21
C ALA A 110 -9.45 -16.49 17.64
N LEU A 111 -10.22 -15.68 18.38
CA LEU A 111 -9.74 -14.40 18.92
C LEU A 111 -8.61 -14.60 19.93
N LEU A 112 -8.75 -15.56 20.86
CA LEU A 112 -7.74 -15.83 21.88
C LEU A 112 -6.42 -16.31 21.27
N LEU A 113 -6.46 -17.20 20.28
CA LEU A 113 -5.27 -17.68 19.58
C LEU A 113 -4.58 -16.56 18.79
N ALA A 114 -5.34 -15.75 18.04
CA ALA A 114 -4.79 -14.64 17.27
C ALA A 114 -4.12 -13.59 18.19
N MET A 115 -4.77 -13.24 19.32
CA MET A 115 -4.20 -12.32 20.31
C MET A 115 -2.96 -12.90 20.98
N HIS A 116 -2.94 -14.21 21.27
CA HIS A 116 -1.80 -14.86 21.87
C HIS A 116 -0.57 -14.83 20.96
N ASP A 117 -0.73 -15.19 19.69
CA ASP A 117 0.36 -15.17 18.70
C ASP A 117 0.94 -13.76 18.54
N LEU A 118 0.07 -12.76 18.31
CA LEU A 118 0.49 -11.36 18.20
C LEU A 118 1.24 -10.89 19.45
N ARG A 119 0.74 -11.20 20.64
CA ARG A 119 1.41 -10.88 21.90
C ARG A 119 2.79 -11.52 21.99
N ALA A 120 2.93 -12.80 21.64
CA ALA A 120 4.20 -13.52 21.69
C ALA A 120 5.26 -12.86 20.78
N VAL A 121 4.87 -12.48 19.56
CA VAL A 121 5.75 -11.77 18.61
C VAL A 121 6.19 -10.41 19.17
N LEU A 122 5.25 -9.61 19.68
CA LEU A 122 5.52 -8.27 20.21
C LEU A 122 6.41 -8.30 21.46
N VAL A 123 6.16 -9.24 22.38
CA VAL A 123 6.97 -9.41 23.60
C VAL A 123 8.41 -9.78 23.22
N ARG A 124 8.60 -10.74 22.30
CA ARG A 124 9.93 -11.12 21.81
C ARG A 124 10.67 -9.93 21.18
N LYS A 125 10.02 -9.19 20.27
CA LYS A 125 10.61 -8.00 19.64
C LYS A 125 10.95 -6.90 20.66
N LYS A 126 10.14 -6.73 21.71
CA LYS A 126 10.43 -5.79 22.81
C LYS A 126 11.67 -6.21 23.61
N ALA A 127 11.80 -7.49 23.92
CA ALA A 127 12.97 -8.03 24.61
C ALA A 127 14.26 -7.86 23.77
N ASP A 128 14.21 -8.20 22.47
CA ASP A 128 15.35 -8.05 21.56
C ASP A 128 15.90 -6.62 21.51
N ARG A 129 15.02 -5.61 21.60
CA ARG A 129 15.42 -4.19 21.61
C ARG A 129 16.13 -3.79 22.91
N LEU A 130 15.78 -4.39 24.04
CA LEU A 130 16.42 -4.10 25.33
C LEU A 130 17.80 -4.75 25.46
N THR A 131 18.03 -5.88 24.78
CA THR A 131 19.34 -6.57 24.78
C THR A 131 20.34 -6.01 23.76
N LYS A 132 19.87 -5.22 22.79
CA LYS A 132 20.70 -4.60 21.74
C LYS A 132 20.97 -3.11 21.95
N GLY A 133 20.40 -2.52 23.02
CA GLY A 133 20.74 -1.19 23.51
C GLY A 133 21.77 -1.30 24.63
#